data_AF-A0A1E3FPV8-F1
#
_entry.id   AF-A0A1E3FPV8-F1
#
_cell.length_a   1.000
_cell.length_b   1.000
_cell.length_c   1.000
_cell.angle_alpha   90.00
_cell.angle_beta   90.00
_cell.angle_gamma   90.00
#
_symmetry.space_group_name_H-M   'P 1'
#
loop_
_entity.id
_entity.type
_entity.pdbx_description
1 polymer ?
#
loop_
_entity_poly.entity_id
_entity_poly.type
_entity_poly.pdbx_seq_one_letter_code
_entity_poly.pdbx_strand_id
1 'polypeptide(L)'
;MDTLHVARRVTRKFVGTFRHLDAWDELGTIRHTPFRKVYNPARDEDLSDGPSYVAFARLPAGADVKEWCLAIEDSMSSHGCSHEYDCCGCASHYARVYPYRGRVVRISVGVSYNY
;
A
#
# COMPACT_ATOMS: atom_id res chain seq x y z
N MET A 1 15.38 -2.20 -8.86
CA MET A 1 15.16 -2.31 -7.40
C MET A 1 14.86 -0.91 -6.97
N ASP A 2 13.65 -0.69 -6.49
CA ASP A 2 13.14 0.65 -6.28
C ASP A 2 13.13 0.97 -4.78
N THR A 3 13.21 2.26 -4.50
CA THR A 3 13.39 2.78 -3.15
C THR A 3 12.05 3.35 -2.67
N LEU A 4 11.62 2.91 -1.49
CA LEU A 4 10.37 3.33 -0.87
C LEU A 4 10.68 4.05 0.45
N HIS A 5 10.18 5.27 0.58
CA HIS A 5 10.13 6.00 1.85
C HIS A 5 8.99 5.43 2.69
N VAL A 6 9.29 5.06 3.94
CA VAL A 6 8.37 4.41 4.86
C VAL A 6 8.10 5.36 6.02
N ALA A 7 6.84 5.76 6.12
CA ALA A 7 6.33 6.56 7.21
C ALA A 7 5.04 5.94 7.76
N ARG A 8 4.85 6.06 9.07
CA ARG A 8 3.66 5.56 9.77
C ARG A 8 2.68 6.70 10.01
N ARG A 9 1.37 6.46 9.82
CA ARG A 9 0.32 7.40 10.24
C ARG A 9 0.08 7.25 11.74
N VAL A 10 0.30 8.33 12.48
CA VAL A 10 0.23 8.33 13.97
C VAL A 10 -1.15 8.74 14.47
N THR A 11 -1.85 9.61 13.75
CA THR A 11 -3.18 10.14 14.12
C THR A 11 -4.31 9.19 13.76
N ARG A 12 -5.57 9.64 13.89
CA ARG A 12 -6.83 8.89 13.72
C ARG A 12 -7.04 8.21 12.34
N LYS A 13 -6.03 8.19 11.47
CA LYS A 13 -6.06 7.62 10.11
C LYS A 13 -7.29 8.10 9.36
N PHE A 14 -7.35 9.41 9.11
CA PHE A 14 -8.48 10.00 8.42
C PHE A 14 -8.71 9.32 7.05
N VAL A 15 -9.96 9.38 6.58
CA VAL A 15 -10.33 8.91 5.23
C VAL A 15 -9.47 9.61 4.17
N GLY A 16 -9.31 8.96 3.02
CA GLY A 16 -8.28 9.29 2.03
C GLY A 16 -8.12 10.77 1.69
N THR A 17 -9.22 11.50 1.56
CA THR A 17 -9.27 12.96 1.31
C THR A 17 -8.55 13.80 2.35
N PHE A 18 -8.67 13.44 3.61
CA PHE A 18 -8.11 14.17 4.74
C PHE A 18 -6.77 13.58 5.21
N ARG A 19 -6.18 12.66 4.43
CA ARG A 19 -4.88 12.05 4.74
C ARG A 19 -3.75 13.06 4.91
N HIS A 20 -3.84 14.20 4.25
CA HIS A 20 -2.89 15.30 4.39
C HIS A 20 -2.91 15.96 5.78
N LEU A 21 -3.98 15.75 6.57
CA LEU A 21 -4.10 16.23 7.95
C LEU A 21 -3.54 15.23 8.98
N ASP A 22 -3.15 14.03 8.56
CA ASP A 22 -2.55 13.08 9.49
C ASP A 22 -1.11 13.46 9.83
N ALA A 23 -0.73 13.20 11.08
CA ALA A 23 0.67 13.25 11.48
C ALA A 23 1.39 11.97 11.04
N TRP A 24 2.61 12.15 10.57
CA TRP A 24 3.46 11.09 10.05
C TRP A 24 4.73 10.96 10.88
N ASP A 25 5.16 9.73 11.10
CA ASP A 25 6.40 9.37 11.77
C ASP A 25 7.29 8.63 10.77
N GLU A 26 8.43 9.22 10.42
CA GLU A 26 9.32 8.69 9.40
C GLU A 26 10.19 7.56 10.00
N LEU A 27 10.01 6.34 9.49
CA LEU A 27 10.80 5.18 9.93
C LEU A 27 12.08 5.04 9.12
N GLY A 28 12.05 5.43 7.84
CA GLY A 28 13.22 5.46 6.98
C GLY A 28 12.93 4.99 5.56
N THR A 29 13.87 4.26 4.98
CA THR A 29 13.81 3.90 3.55
C THR A 29 14.15 2.43 3.35
N ILE A 30 13.39 1.75 2.49
CA ILE A 30 13.63 0.36 2.11
C ILE A 30 13.74 0.20 0.61
N ARG A 31 14.41 -0.87 0.19
CA ARG A 31 14.43 -1.30 -1.21
C ARG A 31 13.47 -2.47 -1.39
N HIS A 32 12.69 -2.43 -2.45
CA HIS A 32 11.85 -3.54 -2.86
C HIS A 32 12.20 -4.02 -4.28
N THR A 33 11.86 -5.28 -4.56
CA THR A 33 11.91 -5.83 -5.91
C THR A 33 10.88 -5.14 -6.80
N PRO A 34 11.05 -5.13 -8.13
CA PRO A 34 10.01 -4.65 -9.04
C PRO A 34 8.68 -5.36 -8.78
N PHE A 35 7.58 -4.61 -8.86
CA PHE A 35 6.24 -5.15 -8.71
C PHE A 35 5.90 -6.05 -9.90
N ARG A 36 5.39 -7.24 -9.61
CA ARG A 36 4.90 -8.19 -10.61
C ARG A 36 3.39 -8.27 -10.53
N LYS A 37 2.72 -8.15 -11.68
CA LYS A 37 1.27 -8.35 -11.77
C LYS A 37 0.94 -9.80 -11.39
N VAL A 38 -0.06 -9.97 -10.53
CA VAL A 38 -0.64 -11.24 -10.15
C VAL A 38 -2.00 -11.34 -10.81
N TYR A 39 -2.20 -12.42 -11.56
CA TYR A 39 -3.50 -12.74 -12.13
C TYR A 39 -4.42 -13.26 -11.03
N ASN A 40 -5.60 -12.66 -10.88
CA ASN A 40 -6.60 -13.08 -9.91
C ASN A 40 -7.98 -13.15 -10.61
N PRO A 41 -8.38 -14.34 -11.09
CA PRO A 41 -9.58 -14.48 -11.91
C PRO A 41 -10.88 -14.08 -11.17
N ALA A 42 -10.91 -14.13 -9.83
CA ALA A 42 -12.08 -13.73 -9.05
C ALA A 42 -12.29 -12.21 -8.96
N ARG A 43 -11.27 -11.41 -9.29
CA ARG A 43 -11.34 -9.93 -9.32
C ARG A 43 -11.46 -9.37 -10.72
N ASP A 44 -11.02 -10.12 -11.73
CA ASP A 44 -11.04 -9.68 -13.12
C ASP A 44 -12.46 -9.70 -13.76
N GLU A 45 -13.50 -10.11 -13.01
CA GLU A 45 -14.91 -10.11 -13.46
C GLU A 45 -15.61 -8.76 -13.26
N ASP A 46 -15.13 -7.91 -12.34
CA ASP A 46 -15.70 -6.59 -12.05
C ASP A 46 -14.82 -5.49 -12.63
N LEU A 47 -15.42 -4.57 -13.41
CA LEU A 47 -14.75 -3.41 -13.99
C LEU A 47 -14.13 -2.48 -12.93
N SER A 48 -14.66 -2.51 -11.71
CA SER A 48 -14.15 -1.74 -10.58
C SER A 48 -12.92 -2.37 -9.92
N ASP A 49 -12.66 -3.66 -10.13
CA ASP A 49 -11.50 -4.35 -9.57
C ASP A 49 -10.33 -4.31 -10.58
N GLY A 50 -9.24 -3.67 -10.15
CA GLY A 50 -8.03 -3.51 -10.94
C GLY A 50 -7.02 -4.64 -10.72
N PRO A 51 -5.89 -4.61 -11.45
CA PRO A 51 -4.82 -5.58 -11.31
C PRO A 51 -4.25 -5.59 -9.89
N SER A 52 -3.82 -6.77 -9.45
CA SER A 52 -3.05 -6.93 -8.21
C SER A 52 -1.57 -7.07 -8.51
N TYR A 53 -0.72 -6.56 -7.63
CA TYR A 53 0.74 -6.59 -7.76
C TYR A 53 1.40 -7.14 -6.50
N VAL A 54 2.55 -7.80 -6.68
CA VAL A 54 3.37 -8.30 -5.56
C VAL A 54 4.82 -7.88 -5.72
N ALA A 55 5.43 -7.45 -4.62
CA ALA A 55 6.86 -7.22 -4.48
C ALA A 55 7.37 -7.80 -3.16
N PHE A 56 8.70 -7.90 -3.04
CA PHE A 56 9.36 -8.26 -1.80
C PHE A 56 10.29 -7.15 -1.38
N ALA A 57 10.33 -6.87 -0.08
CA ALA A 57 11.25 -5.89 0.50
C ALA A 57 12.02 -6.51 1.66
N ARG A 58 13.21 -5.97 1.93
CA ARG A 58 14.03 -6.38 3.08
C ARG A 58 14.07 -5.27 4.11
N LEU A 59 13.66 -5.59 5.33
CA LEU A 59 13.65 -4.69 6.47
C LEU A 59 15.07 -4.42 7.02
N PRO A 60 15.29 -3.24 7.62
CA PRO A 60 16.55 -2.94 8.29
C PRO A 60 16.82 -3.90 9.46
N ALA A 61 18.08 -3.97 9.89
CA ALA A 61 18.44 -4.82 11.03
C ALA A 61 17.87 -4.22 12.32
N GLY A 62 17.33 -5.07 13.21
CA GLY A 62 16.71 -4.63 14.46
C GLY A 62 15.33 -3.96 14.30
N ALA A 63 14.79 -3.89 13.07
CA ALA A 63 13.46 -3.35 12.81
C ALA A 63 12.36 -4.21 13.47
N ASP A 64 11.39 -3.55 14.11
CA ASP A 64 10.15 -4.21 14.51
C ASP A 64 9.34 -4.56 13.26
N VAL A 65 9.19 -5.85 13.00
CA VAL A 65 8.52 -6.34 11.79
C VAL A 65 7.07 -5.86 11.71
N LYS A 66 6.36 -5.81 12.84
CA LYS A 66 4.95 -5.45 12.87
C LYS A 66 4.78 -3.96 12.58
N GLU A 67 5.60 -3.12 13.21
CA GLU A 67 5.60 -1.67 12.98
C GLU A 67 5.92 -1.34 11.53
N TRP A 68 6.97 -1.95 10.98
CA TRP A 68 7.37 -1.72 9.59
C TRP A 68 6.34 -2.21 8.59
N CYS A 69 5.69 -3.36 8.82
CA CYS A 69 4.59 -3.80 7.97
C CYS A 69 3.48 -2.76 7.91
N LEU A 70 3.02 -2.27 9.08
CA LEU A 70 1.96 -1.25 9.15
C LEU A 70 2.38 0.05 8.47
N ALA A 71 3.62 0.48 8.65
CA ALA A 71 4.11 1.70 8.04
C ALA A 71 4.27 1.60 6.51
N ILE A 72 4.69 0.44 6.00
CA ILE A 72 4.74 0.19 4.55
C ILE A 72 3.32 0.19 3.98
N GLU A 73 2.35 -0.44 4.66
CA GLU A 73 0.93 -0.39 4.28
C GLU A 73 0.41 1.05 4.25
N ASP A 74 0.69 1.84 5.29
CA ASP A 74 0.29 3.24 5.41
C ASP A 74 0.94 4.11 4.34
N SER A 75 2.18 3.82 3.92
CA SER A 75 2.91 4.58 2.91
C SER A 75 2.43 4.27 1.50
N MET A 76 2.21 2.98 1.20
CA MET A 76 1.88 2.51 -0.14
C MET A 76 0.40 2.58 -0.48
N SER A 77 -0.48 2.51 0.53
CA SER A 77 -1.90 2.66 0.29
C SER A 77 -2.20 4.10 -0.12
N SER A 78 -3.08 4.28 -1.11
CA SER A 78 -3.58 5.59 -1.54
C SER A 78 -5.04 5.47 -1.93
N HIS A 79 -5.78 6.56 -1.76
CA HIS A 79 -7.17 6.62 -2.14
C HIS A 79 -7.32 7.52 -3.36
N GLY A 80 -8.26 7.18 -4.23
CA GLY A 80 -8.63 7.98 -5.40
C GLY A 80 -9.37 9.28 -5.05
N CYS A 81 -10.00 9.88 -6.06
CA CYS A 81 -10.85 11.06 -5.88
C CYS A 81 -12.00 10.74 -4.90
N SER A 82 -12.40 11.69 -4.06
CA SER A 82 -13.73 11.63 -3.41
C SER A 82 -14.53 12.81 -3.92
N HIS A 83 -15.32 12.55 -4.95
CA HIS A 83 -16.35 13.48 -5.40
C HIS A 83 -17.69 13.08 -4.79
N GLU A 84 -18.66 13.99 -4.82
CA GLU A 84 -20.03 13.77 -4.32
C GLU A 84 -20.72 12.57 -5.01
N TYR A 85 -20.23 12.19 -6.20
CA TYR A 85 -20.57 10.97 -6.91
C TYR A 85 -19.28 10.20 -7.25
N ASP A 86 -19.15 8.98 -6.74
CA ASP A 86 -17.96 8.11 -6.80
C ASP A 86 -17.74 7.44 -8.18
N CYS A 87 -17.90 8.18 -9.28
CA CYS A 87 -17.98 7.62 -10.64
C CYS A 87 -16.88 8.12 -11.58
N CYS A 88 -15.78 8.67 -11.05
CA CYS A 88 -14.76 9.36 -11.82
C CYS A 88 -13.69 8.42 -12.44
N GLY A 89 -13.69 7.13 -12.07
CA GLY A 89 -12.72 6.13 -12.52
C GLY A 89 -11.33 6.28 -11.89
N CYS A 90 -11.22 6.96 -10.75
CA CYS A 90 -9.93 7.15 -10.06
C CYS A 90 -9.46 5.88 -9.36
N ALA A 91 -8.18 5.58 -9.53
CA ALA A 91 -7.54 4.43 -8.93
C ALA A 91 -7.26 4.65 -7.44
N SER A 92 -7.78 3.76 -6.60
CA SER A 92 -7.34 3.54 -5.23
C SER A 92 -6.36 2.37 -5.18
N HIS A 93 -5.29 2.53 -4.41
CA HIS A 93 -4.30 1.48 -4.19
C HIS A 93 -4.36 1.04 -2.75
N TYR A 94 -4.56 -0.25 -2.53
CA TYR A 94 -4.62 -0.84 -1.21
C TYR A 94 -3.46 -1.80 -1.01
N ALA A 95 -2.53 -1.44 -0.13
CA ALA A 95 -1.35 -2.24 0.17
C ALA A 95 -1.58 -3.09 1.43
N ARG A 96 -1.21 -4.36 1.34
CA ARG A 96 -1.09 -5.30 2.47
C ARG A 96 0.32 -5.85 2.52
N VAL A 97 0.89 -5.94 3.71
CA VAL A 97 2.26 -6.39 3.90
C VAL A 97 2.28 -7.58 4.86
N TYR A 98 2.85 -8.68 4.39
CA TYR A 98 2.93 -9.92 5.14
C TYR A 98 4.39 -10.27 5.46
N PRO A 99 4.71 -10.64 6.70
CA PRO A 99 5.99 -11.27 7.01
C PRO A 99 6.17 -12.51 6.13
N TYR A 100 7.36 -12.68 5.53
CA TYR A 100 7.64 -13.83 4.69
C TYR A 100 8.70 -14.75 5.31
N ARG A 101 9.96 -14.29 5.39
CA ARG A 101 11.04 -15.05 6.02
C ARG A 101 12.13 -14.13 6.53
N GLY A 102 12.47 -14.26 7.83
CA GLY A 102 13.46 -13.40 8.48
C GLY A 102 13.09 -11.93 8.33
N ARG A 103 14.00 -11.13 7.76
CA ARG A 103 13.78 -9.69 7.50
C ARG A 103 13.10 -9.42 6.15
N VAL A 104 12.58 -10.42 5.46
CA VAL A 104 11.90 -10.24 4.17
C VAL A 104 10.40 -10.19 4.38
N VAL A 105 9.77 -9.18 3.80
CA VAL A 105 8.32 -9.00 3.78
C VAL A 105 7.79 -9.05 2.34
N ARG A 106 6.58 -9.57 2.17
CA ARG A 106 5.84 -9.56 0.91
C ARG A 106 4.87 -8.39 0.91
N ILE A 107 4.99 -7.52 -0.07
CA ILE A 107 4.08 -6.40 -0.30
C ILE A 107 3.10 -6.82 -1.39
N SER A 108 1.81 -6.72 -1.11
CA SER A 108 0.72 -6.99 -2.04
C SER A 108 -0.07 -5.70 -2.23
N VAL A 109 -0.21 -5.23 -3.46
CA VAL A 109 -0.98 -4.00 -3.78
C VAL A 109 -2.13 -4.38 -4.68
N GLY A 110 -3.36 -4.15 -4.23
CA GLY A 110 -4.55 -4.21 -5.08
C GLY A 110 -4.89 -2.82 -5.60
N VAL A 111 -5.37 -2.75 -6.83
CA VAL A 111 -5.94 -1.53 -7.41
C VAL A 111 -7.45 -1.72 -7.48
N SER A 112 -8.21 -0.67 -7.18
CA SER A 112 -9.65 -0.60 -7.45
C SER A 112 -10.00 0.78 -8.00
N TYR A 113 -11.09 0.87 -8.75
CA TYR A 113 -11.54 2.10 -9.39
C TYR A 113 -12.93 2.47 -8.88
N ASN A 114 -13.20 3.77 -8.71
CA ASN A 114 -14.54 4.25 -8.36
C ASN A 114 -15.35 4.55 -9.64
N TYR A 115 -16.17 3.59 -10.06
CA TYR A 115 -17.14 3.72 -11.16
C TYR A 115 -18.56 3.75 -10.61
#